data_AF-A0A3N4LJY1-F1
#
_entry.id   AF-A0A3N4LJY1-F1
#
_cell.length_a   1.000
_cell.length_b   1.000
_cell.length_c   1.000
_cell.angle_alpha   90.00
_cell.angle_beta   90.00
_cell.angle_gamma   90.00
#
_symmetry.space_group_name_H-M   'P 1'
#
loop_
_entity.id
_entity.type
_entity.pdbx_description
1 polymer ?
#
loop_
_entity_poly.entity_id
_entity_poly.type
_entity_poly.pdbx_seq_one_letter_code
_entity_poly.pdbx_strand_id
1 'polypeptide(L)'
;MAAIKGYAEIVQELLAHGDIDVNFQDEEGETVLFAAVREGNEVAFWKLTAYSGINPHLRNKKGETLLMTAILAKQQSAEILQWLLDQCDVNLQDNEGETAL
;
A
#
# COMPACT_ATOMS: atom_id res chain seq x y z
N MET A 1 -19.87 2.26 -8.19
CA MET A 1 -20.36 1.91 -6.83
C MET A 1 -20.39 0.41 -6.56
N ALA A 2 -20.92 -0.44 -7.45
CA ALA A 2 -20.94 -1.90 -7.22
C ALA A 2 -19.54 -2.54 -7.22
N ALA A 3 -18.66 -2.16 -8.16
CA ALA A 3 -17.29 -2.69 -8.20
C ALA A 3 -16.49 -2.39 -6.91
N ILE A 4 -16.58 -1.15 -6.41
CA ILE A 4 -15.91 -0.72 -5.18
C ILE A 4 -16.41 -1.53 -3.97
N LYS A 5 -17.72 -1.78 -3.86
CA LYS A 5 -18.28 -2.62 -2.80
C LYS A 5 -17.81 -4.07 -2.90
N GLY A 6 -17.82 -4.64 -4.11
CA GLY A 6 -17.34 -6.00 -4.36
C GLY A 6 -15.87 -6.19 -3.99
N TYR A 7 -14.98 -5.27 -4.37
CA TYR A 7 -13.58 -5.33 -3.95
C TYR A 7 -13.42 -5.24 -2.44
N ALA A 8 -14.21 -4.39 -1.81
CA ALA A 8 -14.18 -4.18 -0.37
C ALA A 8 -14.66 -5.43 0.41
N GLU A 9 -15.65 -6.16 -0.10
CA GLU A 9 -16.15 -7.42 0.44
C GLU A 9 -15.14 -8.54 0.23
N ILE A 10 -14.54 -8.65 -0.97
CA ILE A 10 -13.50 -9.64 -1.28
C ILE A 10 -12.28 -9.48 -0.37
N VAL A 11 -11.79 -8.24 -0.16
CA VAL A 11 -10.67 -7.99 0.76
C VAL A 11 -11.03 -8.40 2.19
N GLN A 12 -12.26 -8.17 2.64
CA GLN A 12 -12.69 -8.61 3.98
C GLN A 12 -12.77 -10.13 4.10
N GLU A 13 -13.29 -10.83 3.09
CA GLU A 13 -13.36 -12.29 3.08
C GLU A 13 -11.96 -12.92 3.04
N LEU A 14 -11.04 -12.37 2.24
CA LEU A 14 -9.63 -12.79 2.22
C LEU A 14 -9.01 -12.60 3.60
N LEU A 15 -9.11 -11.40 4.19
CA LEU A 15 -8.54 -11.10 5.51
C LEU A 15 -9.14 -11.93 6.66
N ALA A 16 -10.32 -12.51 6.47
CA ALA A 16 -10.98 -13.39 7.44
C ALA A 16 -10.43 -14.83 7.42
N HIS A 17 -9.69 -15.22 6.38
CA HIS A 17 -8.96 -16.49 6.36
C HIS A 17 -7.66 -16.34 7.14
N GLY A 18 -7.56 -17.05 8.27
CA GLY A 18 -6.43 -16.93 9.22
C GLY A 18 -5.05 -17.34 8.69
N ASP A 19 -4.98 -17.88 7.47
CA ASP A 19 -3.74 -18.32 6.83
C ASP A 19 -3.18 -17.28 5.83
N ILE A 20 -3.85 -16.13 5.65
CA ILE A 20 -3.39 -15.11 4.70
C ILE A 20 -2.31 -14.24 5.35
N ASP A 21 -1.11 -14.28 4.77
CA ASP A 21 -0.06 -13.31 5.05
C ASP A 21 -0.36 -12.00 4.29
N VAL A 22 -0.93 -11.04 5.02
CA VAL A 22 -1.28 -9.70 4.51
C VAL A 22 -0.07 -8.86 4.11
N ASN A 23 1.12 -9.27 4.56
CA ASN A 23 2.39 -8.61 4.26
C ASN A 23 3.22 -9.40 3.25
N PHE A 24 2.62 -10.42 2.61
CA PHE A 24 3.26 -11.16 1.54
C PHE A 24 3.79 -10.19 0.48
N GLN A 25 5.06 -10.38 0.13
CA GLN A 25 5.73 -9.64 -0.93
C GLN A 25 5.78 -10.50 -2.18
N ASP A 26 5.28 -9.96 -3.29
CA ASP A 26 5.31 -10.63 -4.59
C ASP A 26 6.73 -10.70 -5.19
N GLU A 27 6.81 -11.08 -6.47
CA GLU A 27 8.10 -11.18 -7.18
C GLU A 27 8.82 -9.83 -7.33
N GLU A 28 8.14 -8.70 -7.18
CA GLU A 28 8.74 -7.36 -7.18
C GLU A 28 9.01 -6.84 -5.76
N GLY A 29 8.68 -7.63 -4.73
CA GLY A 29 8.76 -7.19 -3.35
C GLY A 29 7.56 -6.33 -2.93
N GLU A 30 6.52 -6.24 -3.74
CA GLU A 30 5.36 -5.39 -3.46
C GLU A 30 4.35 -6.15 -2.60
N THR A 31 3.80 -5.47 -1.60
CA THR A 31 2.69 -6.01 -0.79
C THR A 31 1.35 -5.61 -1.39
N VAL A 32 0.26 -6.16 -0.83
CA VAL A 32 -1.10 -5.77 -1.21
C VAL A 32 -1.38 -4.25 -1.05
N LEU A 33 -0.66 -3.56 -0.14
CA LEU A 33 -0.75 -2.11 -0.02
C LEU A 33 -0.15 -1.37 -1.22
N PHE A 34 0.97 -1.85 -1.77
CA PHE A 34 1.57 -1.28 -2.99
C PHE A 34 0.59 -1.39 -4.17
N ALA A 35 -0.06 -2.54 -4.32
CA ALA A 35 -1.09 -2.72 -5.33
C ALA A 35 -2.27 -1.74 -5.14
N ALA A 36 -2.76 -1.58 -3.90
CA ALA A 36 -3.85 -0.62 -3.61
C ALA A 36 -3.46 0.83 -3.95
N VAL A 37 -2.22 1.22 -3.67
CA VAL A 37 -1.68 2.55 -4.00
C VAL A 37 -1.49 2.73 -5.51
N ARG A 38 -0.88 1.76 -6.19
CA ARG A 38 -0.63 1.84 -7.63
C ARG A 38 -1.91 1.97 -8.46
N GLU A 39 -2.96 1.26 -8.05
CA GLU A 39 -4.27 1.25 -8.72
C GLU A 39 -5.19 2.40 -8.29
N GLY A 40 -4.78 3.25 -7.34
CA GLY A 40 -5.65 4.31 -6.80
C GLY A 40 -6.88 3.79 -6.05
N ASN A 41 -6.81 2.57 -5.49
CA ASN A 41 -7.94 1.96 -4.80
C ASN A 41 -7.96 2.36 -3.33
N GLU A 42 -8.47 3.56 -3.06
CA GLU A 42 -8.54 4.12 -1.70
C GLU A 42 -9.32 3.23 -0.73
N VAL A 43 -10.40 2.60 -1.20
CA VAL A 43 -11.22 1.74 -0.35
C VAL A 43 -10.45 0.49 0.09
N ALA A 44 -9.69 -0.12 -0.81
CA ALA A 44 -8.80 -1.22 -0.45
C ALA A 44 -7.70 -0.74 0.51
N PHE A 45 -7.06 0.40 0.21
CA PHE A 45 -6.02 0.97 1.05
C PHE A 45 -6.48 1.14 2.50
N TRP A 46 -7.60 1.83 2.74
CA TRP A 46 -8.11 2.07 4.08
C TRP A 46 -8.58 0.81 4.81
N LYS A 47 -9.12 -0.18 4.08
CA LYS A 47 -9.49 -1.46 4.69
C LYS A 47 -8.26 -2.27 5.10
N LEU A 48 -7.23 -2.28 4.26
CA LEU A 48 -5.98 -2.98 4.54
C LEU A 48 -5.24 -2.32 5.71
N THR A 49 -5.12 -0.99 5.74
CA THR A 49 -4.44 -0.26 6.82
C THR A 49 -5.16 -0.37 8.18
N ALA A 50 -6.46 -0.63 8.19
CA ALA A 50 -7.22 -0.89 9.41
C ALA A 50 -7.01 -2.30 10.00
N TYR A 51 -6.35 -3.20 9.27
CA TYR A 51 -6.10 -4.56 9.72
C TYR A 51 -4.87 -4.61 10.66
N SER A 52 -5.03 -5.21 11.85
CA SER A 52 -4.05 -5.15 12.96
C SER A 52 -2.66 -5.73 12.69
N GLY A 53 -2.45 -6.40 11.56
CA GLY A 53 -1.17 -7.00 11.18
C GLY A 53 -0.50 -6.37 9.96
N ILE A 54 -1.11 -5.37 9.33
CA ILE A 54 -0.58 -4.77 8.11
C ILE A 54 0.67 -3.94 8.40
N ASN A 55 1.69 -4.06 7.56
CA ASN A 55 2.94 -3.29 7.68
C ASN A 55 3.13 -2.40 6.45
N PRO A 56 2.85 -1.08 6.55
CA PRO A 56 3.02 -0.14 5.44
C PRO A 56 4.50 0.24 5.19
N HIS A 57 5.43 -0.16 6.05
CA HIS A 57 6.85 0.23 5.97
C HIS A 57 7.72 -0.76 5.18
N LEU A 58 7.12 -1.83 4.64
CA LEU A 58 7.85 -2.75 3.79
C LEU A 58 8.29 -2.06 2.51
N ARG A 59 9.48 -2.43 2.03
CA ARG A 59 10.10 -1.88 0.83
C ARG A 59 10.10 -2.92 -0.27
N ASN A 60 9.84 -2.49 -1.50
CA ASN A 60 9.92 -3.39 -2.65
C ASN A 60 11.38 -3.72 -3.01
N LYS A 61 11.62 -4.54 -4.02
CA LYS A 61 12.97 -4.95 -4.43
C LYS A 61 13.83 -3.81 -4.94
N LYS A 62 13.23 -2.71 -5.40
CA LYS A 62 13.93 -1.47 -5.75
C LYS A 62 14.27 -0.63 -4.53
N GLY A 63 13.85 -1.05 -3.34
CA GLY A 63 14.00 -0.27 -2.12
C GLY A 63 12.98 0.86 -2.03
N GLU A 64 11.97 0.91 -2.87
CA GLU A 64 10.96 1.97 -2.81
C GLU A 64 10.07 1.78 -1.58
N THR A 65 9.74 2.88 -0.92
CA THR A 65 8.70 2.93 0.11
C THR A 65 7.32 3.05 -0.54
N LEU A 66 6.27 2.76 0.23
CA LEU A 66 4.89 2.94 -0.23
C LEU A 66 4.59 4.39 -0.66
N LEU A 67 5.24 5.38 -0.02
CA LEU A 67 5.13 6.79 -0.38
C LEU A 67 5.77 7.10 -1.75
N MET A 68 6.95 6.53 -2.06
CA MET A 68 7.59 6.71 -3.37
C MET A 68 6.68 6.18 -4.49
N THR A 69 6.11 5.00 -4.31
CA THR A 69 5.13 4.44 -5.26
C THR A 69 3.88 5.32 -5.37
N ALA A 70 3.40 5.89 -4.27
CA ALA A 70 2.23 6.78 -4.26
C ALA A 70 2.45 8.07 -5.05
N ILE A 71 3.66 8.63 -5.02
CA ILE A 71 4.01 9.85 -5.77
C ILE A 71 4.10 9.58 -7.28
N LEU A 72 4.61 8.40 -7.65
CA LEU A 72 4.68 7.97 -9.06
C LEU A 72 3.29 7.58 -9.62
N ALA A 73 2.36 7.16 -8.76
CA ALA A 73 1.00 6.82 -9.13
C ALA A 73 0.18 8.08 -9.47
N LYS A 74 -0.51 8.08 -10.61
CA LYS A 74 -1.20 9.27 -11.14
C LYS A 74 -2.54 9.61 -10.48
N GLN A 75 -3.01 8.82 -9.51
CA GLN A 75 -4.39 8.89 -9.01
C GLN A 75 -4.51 8.84 -7.47
N GLN A 76 -3.47 9.23 -6.72
CA GLN A 76 -3.59 9.22 -5.25
C GLN A 76 -4.34 10.43 -4.69
N SER A 77 -5.28 10.11 -3.80
CA SER A 77 -5.95 11.10 -2.96
C SER A 77 -4.94 11.79 -2.03
N ALA A 78 -5.21 13.06 -1.75
CA ALA A 78 -4.42 13.86 -0.82
C ALA A 78 -4.42 13.24 0.59
N GLU A 79 -5.50 12.60 0.99
CA GLU A 79 -5.65 11.90 2.27
C GLU A 79 -4.69 10.71 2.39
N ILE A 80 -4.51 9.92 1.32
CA ILE A 80 -3.54 8.81 1.32
C ILE A 80 -2.12 9.35 1.39
N LEU A 81 -1.80 10.38 0.60
CA LEU A 81 -0.46 10.99 0.62
C LEU A 81 -0.15 11.58 2.00
N GLN A 82 -1.10 12.28 2.63
CA GLN A 82 -0.92 12.81 3.97
C GLN A 82 -0.70 11.70 5.00
N TRP A 83 -1.52 10.64 4.94
CA TRP A 83 -1.34 9.51 5.84
C TRP A 83 0.03 8.83 5.65
N LEU A 84 0.47 8.65 4.40
CA LEU A 84 1.79 8.10 4.11
C LEU A 84 2.92 9.02 4.58
N LEU A 85 2.77 10.35 4.49
CA LEU A 85 3.74 11.29 5.06
C LEU A 85 3.81 11.20 6.58
N ASP A 86 2.69 10.94 7.25
CA ASP A 86 2.64 10.82 8.71
C ASP A 86 3.20 9.47 9.20
N GLN A 87 3.17 8.42 8.36
CA GLN A 87 3.60 7.07 8.73
C GLN A 87 4.99 6.70 8.18
N CYS A 88 5.37 7.15 7.00
CA CYS A 88 6.61 6.75 6.33
C CYS A 88 7.73 7.77 6.54
N ASP A 89 8.96 7.29 6.72
CA ASP A 89 10.14 8.17 6.73
C ASP A 89 10.47 8.63 5.31
N VAL A 90 10.25 9.93 5.07
CA VAL A 90 10.50 10.60 3.79
C VAL A 90 11.98 10.65 3.39
N ASN A 91 12.89 10.41 4.33
CA ASN A 91 14.34 10.46 4.09
C ASN A 91 14.92 9.10 3.68
N LEU A 92 14.11 8.03 3.67
CA LEU A 92 14.57 6.74 3.17
C LEU A 92 14.90 6.87 1.69
N GLN A 93 16.08 6.34 1.33
CA GLN A 93 16.54 6.27 -0.05
C GLN A 93 16.22 4.91 -0.63
N ASP A 94 15.79 4.87 -1.88
CA ASP A 94 15.69 3.64 -2.67
C ASP A 94 17.09 3.10 -3.05
N ASN A 95 17.14 2.07 -3.90
CA ASN A 95 18.40 1.48 -4.33
C ASN A 95 19.22 2.38 -5.28
N GLU A 96 18.60 3.41 -5.86
CA GLU A 96 19.26 4.41 -6.71
C GLU A 96 19.73 5.63 -5.91
N GLY A 97 19.37 5.71 -4.63
CA GLY A 97 19.71 6.82 -3.75
C GLY A 97 18.67 7.94 -3.74
N GLU A 98 17.51 7.72 -4.37
CA GLU A 98 16.42 8.70 -4.49
C GLU A 98 15.54 8.67 -3.24
N THR A 99 15.11 9.84 -2.78
CA THR A 99 14.13 10.01 -1.70
C THR A 99 12.72 10.22 -2.26
N ALA A 100 11.70 10.16 -1.40
CA ALA A 100 10.34 10.52 -1.82
C ALA A 100 10.17 12.03 -2.13
N LEU A 101 11.07 12.87 -1.63
CA LEU A 101 11.17 14.32 -1.85
C LEU A 101 12.19 14.62 -2.94
#